data_AF-A0AA37J0E2-F1
#
_entry.id   AF-A0AA37J0E2-F1
#
_cell.length_a   1.000
_cell.length_b   1.000
_cell.length_c   1.000
_cell.angle_alpha   90.00
_cell.angle_beta   90.00
_cell.angle_gamma   90.00
#
_symmetry.space_group_name_H-M   'P 1'
#
loop_
_entity.id
_entity.type
_entity.pdbx_description
1 polymer ?
#
loop_
_entity_poly.entity_id
_entity_poly.type
_entity_poly.pdbx_seq_one_letter_code
_entity_poly.pdbx_strand_id
1 'polypeptide(L)' 'MTDAKDTPEGRVVAEKYGDILSLDRPEPSRKHPRMALGNRAKIFSPFAALRGFDEELSRERSEAIARKEDTPTGEDWEGV' A
#
# COMPACT_ATOMS: atom_id res chain seq x y z
N MET A 1 -5.11 7.84 16.97
CA MET A 1 -5.12 6.57 16.23
C MET A 1 -5.25 5.47 17.26
N THR A 2 -6.32 4.68 17.21
CA THR A 2 -6.49 3.53 18.11
C THR A 2 -5.52 2.42 17.73
N ASP A 3 -4.89 1.78 18.71
CA ASP A 3 -4.06 0.61 18.46
C ASP A 3 -4.92 -0.49 17.81
N ALA A 4 -4.37 -1.16 16.79
CA ALA A 4 -5.09 -2.16 16.00
C ALA A 4 -5.57 -3.36 16.84
N LYS A 5 -5.00 -3.57 18.03
CA LYS A 5 -5.42 -4.62 18.97
C LYS A 5 -6.65 -4.21 19.79
N ASP A 6 -6.89 -2.92 19.95
CA ASP A 6 -7.97 -2.39 20.77
C ASP A 6 -9.30 -2.23 20.01
N THR A 7 -9.27 -2.38 18.69
CA THR A 7 -10.51 -2.37 17.88
C THR A 7 -11.35 -3.61 18.17
N PRO A 8 -12.68 -3.55 17.94
CA PRO A 8 -13.56 -4.72 18.10
C PRO A 8 -13.06 -5.93 17.31
N GLU A 9 -12.57 -5.71 16.10
CA GLU A 9 -12.02 -6.76 15.23
C GLU A 9 -10.71 -7.33 15.79
N GLY A 10 -9.84 -6.48 16.33
CA GLY A 10 -8.59 -6.89 16.98
C GLY A 10 -8.82 -7.84 18.15
N ARG A 11 -9.86 -7.59 18.95
CA ARG A 11 -10.26 -8.45 20.08
C ARG A 11 -10.78 -9.81 19.62
N VAL A 12 -11.65 -9.84 18.62
CA VAL A 12 -12.17 -11.10 18.04
C VAL A 12 -11.03 -11.96 17.46
N VAL A 13 -10.06 -11.33 16.79
CA VAL A 13 -8.87 -12.02 16.27
C VAL A 13 -7.99 -12.54 17.41
N ALA A 14 -7.80 -11.75 18.47
CA ALA A 14 -7.01 -12.16 19.63
C ALA A 14 -7.62 -13.36 20.36
N GLU A 15 -8.94 -13.42 20.50
CA GLU A 15 -9.64 -14.58 21.07
C GLU A 15 -9.52 -15.81 20.17
N LYS A 16 -9.73 -15.64 18.86
CA LYS A 16 -9.74 -16.75 17.89
C LYS A 16 -8.38 -17.43 17.72
N TYR A 17 -7.29 -16.67 17.79
CA TYR A 17 -5.93 -17.15 17.49
C TYR A 17 -4.97 -17.01 18.68
N GLY A 18 -5.50 -16.78 19.89
CA GLY A 18 -4.70 -16.53 21.09
C GLY A 18 -3.71 -17.65 21.42
N ASP A 19 -4.01 -18.88 20.99
CA ASP A 19 -3.17 -20.06 21.08
C ASP A 19 -1.90 -20.01 20.22
N ILE A 20 -1.90 -19.24 19.12
CA ILE A 20 -0.77 -19.16 18.17
C ILE A 20 -0.14 -17.77 18.06
N LEU A 21 -0.85 -16.69 18.41
CA LEU A 21 -0.38 -15.32 18.17
C LEU A 21 0.88 -14.95 18.95
N SER A 22 1.07 -15.51 20.14
CA SER A 22 2.23 -15.23 21.02
C SER A 22 3.38 -16.22 20.82
N LEU A 23 3.20 -17.23 19.98
CA LEU A 23 4.21 -18.23 19.72
C LEU A 23 5.25 -17.73 18.72
N ASP A 24 6.45 -18.30 18.81
CA ASP A 24 7.50 -18.05 17.83
C ASP A 24 7.07 -18.52 16.44
N ARG A 25 7.55 -17.79 15.42
CA ARG A 25 7.26 -18.12 14.03
C ARG A 25 7.86 -19.51 13.71
N PRO A 26 7.08 -20.43 13.10
CA PRO A 26 7.56 -21.78 12.86
C PRO A 26 8.77 -21.80 11.92
N GLU A 27 9.66 -22.75 12.16
CA GLU A 27 10.80 -22.99 11.29
C GLU A 27 10.34 -23.53 9.92
N PRO A 28 10.95 -23.08 8.80
CA PRO A 28 10.55 -23.52 7.47
C PRO A 28 10.78 -25.02 7.29
N SER A 29 9.80 -25.70 6.71
CA SER A 29 9.97 -27.10 6.34
C SER A 29 11.00 -27.26 5.21
N ARG A 30 11.59 -28.46 5.10
CA ARG A 30 12.48 -28.80 3.97
C ARG A 30 11.80 -28.70 2.60
N LYS A 31 10.47 -28.91 2.54
CA LYS A 31 9.67 -28.78 1.31
C LYS A 31 9.48 -27.33 0.89
N HIS A 32 9.46 -26.40 1.85
CA HIS A 32 9.23 -24.97 1.63
C HIS A 32 10.28 -24.14 2.37
N PRO A 33 11.55 -24.14 1.91
CA PRO A 33 12.61 -23.37 2.54
C PRO A 33 12.37 -21.86 2.39
N ARG A 34 12.98 -21.06 3.28
CA ARG A 34 12.99 -19.60 3.13
C ARG A 34 13.71 -19.22 1.83
N MET A 35 13.08 -18.35 1.04
CA MET A 35 13.73 -17.75 -0.12
C MET A 35 14.95 -16.92 0.31
N ALA A 36 16.07 -17.04 -0.40
CA ALA A 36 17.26 -16.23 -0.16
C ALA A 36 16.97 -14.72 -0.34
N LEU A 37 17.59 -13.87 0.48
CA LEU A 37 17.30 -12.43 0.51
C LEU A 37 17.54 -11.76 -0.86
N GLY A 38 18.61 -12.12 -1.56
CA GLY A 38 18.89 -11.58 -2.90
C GLY A 38 17.81 -11.91 -3.93
N ASN A 39 17.24 -13.12 -3.87
CA ASN A 39 16.12 -13.50 -4.74
C ASN A 39 14.84 -12.72 -4.39
N ARG A 40 14.62 -12.39 -3.11
CA ARG A 40 13.52 -11.49 -2.69
C ARG A 40 13.75 -10.08 -3.24
N ALA A 41 14.97 -9.56 -3.17
CA ALA A 41 15.28 -8.21 -3.67
C ALA A 41 15.05 -8.09 -5.19
N LYS A 42 15.34 -9.14 -5.95
CA LYS A 42 15.09 -9.18 -7.40
C LYS A 42 13.62 -8.95 -7.77
N ILE A 43 12.66 -9.35 -6.95
CA ILE A 43 11.23 -9.10 -7.19
C ILE A 43 10.95 -7.59 -7.29
N PHE A 44 11.68 -6.78 -6.53
CA PHE A 44 11.54 -5.33 -6.49
C PHE A 44 12.52 -4.60 -7.41
N SER A 45 13.45 -5.34 -8.05
CA SER A 45 14.43 -4.74 -8.98
C SER A 45 13.81 -4.03 -10.19
N PRO A 46 12.68 -4.47 -10.80
CA PRO A 46 12.09 -3.77 -11.95
C PRO A 46 11.64 -2.34 -11.64
N PHE A 47 11.31 -2.05 -10.38
CA PHE A 47 10.87 -0.72 -9.94
C PHE A 47 12.01 0.09 -9.30
N ALA A 48 13.23 -0.45 -9.22
CA ALA A 48 14.35 0.23 -8.61
C ALA A 48 14.73 1.51 -9.35
N ALA A 49 14.59 1.55 -10.68
CA ALA A 49 14.83 2.74 -11.49
C ALA A 49 13.83 3.87 -11.23
N LEU A 50 12.62 3.55 -10.75
CA LEU A 50 11.61 4.57 -10.39
C LEU A 50 11.95 5.28 -9.08
N ARG A 51 12.80 4.68 -8.24
CA ARG A 51 13.23 5.27 -6.98
C ARG A 51 14.23 6.39 -7.28
N GLY A 52 13.72 7.62 -7.40
CA GLY A 52 14.48 8.80 -7.81
C GLY A 52 13.73 9.76 -8.73
N PHE A 53 12.56 9.37 -9.27
CA PHE A 53 11.69 10.24 -10.06
C PHE A 53 10.63 10.96 -9.22
N ASP A 54 10.76 10.99 -7.89
CA ASP A 54 9.75 11.58 -7.00
C ASP A 54 9.48 13.07 -7.30
N GLU A 55 10.52 13.81 -7.70
CA GLU A 55 10.41 15.22 -8.13
C GLU A 55 9.63 15.37 -9.45
N GLU A 56 9.91 14.53 -10.45
CA GLU A 56 9.20 14.55 -11.74
C GLU A 56 7.72 14.14 -11.57
N LEU A 57 7.45 13.13 -10.73
CA LEU A 57 6.11 12.61 -10.46
C LEU A 57 5.23 13.63 -9.69
N SER A 58 5.84 14.37 -8.75
CA SER A 58 5.16 15.42 -8.00
C SER A 58 4.80 16.62 -8.87
N ARG A 59 5.71 17.00 -9.78
CA ARG A 59 5.45 18.03 -10.79
C ARG A 59 4.31 17.62 -11.72
N GLU A 60 4.35 16.43 -12.31
CA GLU A 60 3.28 15.98 -13.21
C GLU A 60 1.91 15.84 -12.49
N ARG A 61 1.90 15.41 -11.22
CA ARG A 61 0.69 15.44 -10.39
C ARG A 61 0.12 16.85 -10.23
N SER A 62 0.97 17.84 -9.98
CA SER A 62 0.52 19.23 -9.83
C SER A 62 -0.05 19.79 -11.13
N GLU A 63 0.57 19.48 -12.27
CA GLU A 63 0.09 19.89 -13.60
C GLU A 63 -1.22 19.17 -13.99
N ALA A 64 -1.40 17.92 -13.57
CA ALA A 64 -2.64 17.17 -13.80
C ALA A 64 -3.82 17.67 -12.94
N ILE A 65 -3.55 18.15 -11.72
CA ILE A 65 -4.55 18.78 -10.85
C ILE A 65 -4.97 20.12 -11.45
N ALA A 66 -4.01 20.97 -11.86
CA ALA A 66 -4.30 22.25 -12.50
C ALA A 66 -5.18 22.09 -13.75
N ARG A 67 -4.89 21.09 -14.61
CA ARG A 67 -5.71 20.79 -15.79
C ARG A 67 -7.14 20.37 -15.49
N LYS A 68 -7.39 19.78 -14.31
CA LYS A 68 -8.74 19.38 -13.88
C LYS A 68 -9.53 20.54 -13.31
N GLU A 69 -8.87 21.58 -12.80
CA GLU A 69 -9.57 22.79 -12.35
C GLU A 69 -9.97 23.70 -13.51
N ASP A 70 -9.29 23.60 -14.66
CA ASP A 70 -9.61 24.34 -15.89
C ASP A 70 -10.75 23.73 -16.73
N THR A 71 -11.37 22.62 -16.32
CA THR A 71 -12.59 22.15 -16.99
C THR A 71 -13.77 23.03 -16.55
N PRO A 72 -14.33 23.90 -17.41
CA PRO A 72 -15.53 24.63 -17.04
C PRO A 72 -16.65 23.60 -16.93
N THR A 73 -17.14 23.38 -15.70
CA THR A 73 -18.40 22.68 -15.46
C THR A 73 -19.48 23.44 -16.21
N GLY A 74 -19.87 22.89 -17.37
CA GLY A 74 -20.88 23.49 -18.22
C GLY A 74 -22.23 23.48 -17.54
N GLU A 75 -22.57 24.60 -16.89
CA GLU A 75 -23.91 24.91 -16.36
C GLU A 75 -24.42 26.27 -16.88
N ASP A 76 -24.10 26.63 -18.14
CA ASP A 76 -24.61 27.85 -18.79
C ASP A 76 -25.52 27.53 -20.00
N TRP A 77 -26.53 26.68 -19.82
CA TRP A 77 -27.53 26.36 -20.87
C TRP A 77 -29.00 26.50 -20.43
N GLU A 78 -29.32 27.44 -19.55
CA GLU A 78 -30.72 27.89 -19.36
C GLU A 78 -30.86 29.36 -19.77
N GLY A 79 -31.27 29.61 -21.03
CA GLY A 79 -31.61 30.96 -21.45
C GLY A 79 -31.62 31.22 -22.95
N VAL A 80 -32.36 30.44 -23.75
CA VAL A 80 -32.91 30.87 -25.05
C VAL A 80 -34.35 30.37 -25.18
#